data_AF-A0AAJ6IBC3-F1
#
_entry.id   AF-A0AAJ6IBC3-F1
#
_cell.length_a   1.000
_cell.length_b   1.000
_cell.length_c   1.000
_cell.angle_alpha   90.00
_cell.angle_beta   90.00
_cell.angle_gamma   90.00
#
_symmetry.space_group_name_H-M   'P 1'
#
loop_
_entity.id
_entity.type
_entity.pdbx_description
1 polymer ?
#
loop_
_entity_poly.entity_id
_entity_poly.type
_entity_poly.pdbx_seq_one_letter_code
_entity_poly.pdbx_strand_id
1 'polypeptide(L)'
;MRTNLAQQAIQDNLNNDFLQGGTVVLIAPVTLVNRTFDTGDLLSVEYITSLGGIGVTTNGVIVVVVDPTEIRHASTLELKLKRRLTKAEQALAEVP
;
A
#
# COMPACT_ATOMS: atom_id res chain seq x y z
N MET A 1 8.28 -1.61 32.92
CA MET A 1 7.17 -1.48 31.94
C MET A 1 7.33 -2.61 30.94
N ARG A 2 6.36 -3.52 30.81
CA ARG A 2 6.40 -4.56 29.76
C ARG A 2 5.71 -3.96 28.54
N THR A 3 6.46 -3.64 27.50
CA THR A 3 5.87 -3.42 26.18
C THR A 3 5.44 -4.80 25.67
N ASN A 4 4.18 -4.94 25.26
CA ASN A 4 3.72 -6.19 24.65
C ASN A 4 4.54 -6.38 23.36
N LEU A 5 5.09 -7.58 23.15
CA LEU A 5 5.85 -7.91 21.94
C LEU A 5 5.04 -7.63 20.66
N ALA A 6 3.72 -7.71 20.75
CA ALA A 6 2.79 -7.33 19.68
C ALA A 6 2.80 -5.82 19.35
N GLN A 7 3.04 -4.93 20.33
CA GLN A 7 3.11 -3.48 20.11
C GLN A 7 4.44 -3.07 19.49
N GLN A 8 5.53 -3.76 19.84
CA GLN A 8 6.83 -3.58 19.18
C GLN A 8 6.77 -4.03 17.72
N ALA A 9 6.11 -5.15 17.40
CA ALA A 9 5.92 -5.58 16.02
C ALA A 9 5.13 -4.56 15.16
N ILE A 10 4.20 -3.81 15.77
CA ILE A 10 3.45 -2.74 15.07
C ILE A 10 4.32 -1.49 14.87
N GLN A 11 5.20 -1.17 15.83
CA GLN A 11 6.14 -0.04 15.72
C GLN A 11 7.36 -0.34 14.84
N ASP A 12 7.87 -1.56 14.82
CA ASP A 12 8.97 -1.97 13.92
C ASP A 12 8.46 -2.15 12.47
N ASN A 13 7.16 -2.44 12.27
CA ASN A 13 6.48 -2.36 10.97
C ASN A 13 6.20 -0.91 10.51
N LEU A 14 6.64 0.12 11.25
CA LEU A 14 6.66 1.50 10.73
C LEU A 14 7.78 1.72 9.71
N ASN A 15 8.71 0.76 9.56
CA ASN A 15 9.46 0.67 8.34
C ASN A 15 8.47 0.35 7.22
N ASN A 16 8.23 1.34 6.34
CA ASN A 16 7.59 1.19 5.03
C ASN A 16 8.44 0.28 4.10
N ASP A 17 8.97 -0.82 4.63
CA ASP A 17 9.65 -1.85 3.87
C ASP A 17 8.54 -2.64 3.17
N PHE A 18 8.14 -2.11 2.02
CA PHE A 18 7.34 -2.85 1.07
C PHE A 18 8.07 -4.16 0.73
N LEU A 19 7.31 -5.25 0.64
CA LEU A 19 7.85 -6.56 0.29
C LEU A 19 7.22 -7.04 -1.01
N GLN A 20 7.99 -7.76 -1.81
CA GLN A 20 7.47 -8.44 -3.00
C GLN A 20 6.34 -9.41 -2.61
N GLY A 21 5.26 -9.41 -3.37
CA GLY A 21 4.01 -10.12 -3.07
C GLY A 21 3.11 -9.40 -2.07
N GLY A 22 3.56 -8.31 -1.46
CA GLY A 22 2.74 -7.46 -0.59
C GLY A 22 1.59 -6.82 -1.35
N THR A 23 0.47 -6.60 -0.67
CA THR A 23 -0.68 -5.89 -1.25
C THR A 23 -0.70 -4.45 -0.77
N VAL A 24 -0.77 -3.52 -1.72
CA VAL A 24 -0.69 -2.07 -1.50
C VAL A 24 -1.81 -1.36 -2.23
N VAL A 25 -2.03 -0.10 -1.87
CA VAL A 25 -2.98 0.80 -2.52
C VAL A 25 -2.37 2.18 -2.67
N LEU A 26 -2.78 2.91 -3.71
CA LEU A 26 -2.38 4.31 -3.90
C LEU A 26 -3.02 5.19 -2.83
N ILE A 27 -2.23 6.07 -2.21
CA ILE A 27 -2.71 7.10 -1.27
C ILE A 27 -3.41 8.23 -2.03
N ALA A 28 -2.86 8.59 -3.19
CA ALA A 28 -3.35 9.63 -4.07
C ALA A 28 -3.12 9.24 -5.55
N PRO A 29 -3.78 9.90 -6.51
CA PRO A 29 -3.49 9.72 -7.92
C PRO A 29 -2.01 10.01 -8.24
N VAL A 30 -1.31 9.03 -8.82
CA VAL A 30 0.10 9.18 -9.19
C VAL A 30 0.19 9.58 -10.64
N THR A 31 0.94 10.63 -10.96
CA THR A 31 1.11 11.08 -12.36
C THR A 31 2.51 10.74 -12.85
N LEU A 32 2.59 9.83 -13.83
CA LEU A 32 3.84 9.41 -14.44
C LEU A 32 3.79 9.71 -15.94
N VAL A 33 4.77 10.48 -16.44
CA VAL A 33 4.92 10.80 -17.88
C VAL A 33 3.59 11.26 -18.53
N ASN A 34 2.95 12.28 -17.94
CA ASN A 34 1.66 12.85 -18.38
C ASN A 34 0.46 11.89 -18.35
N ARG A 35 0.54 10.76 -17.62
CA ARG A 35 -0.59 9.89 -17.34
C ARG A 35 -0.85 9.83 -15.84
N THR A 36 -2.10 10.07 -15.46
CA THR A 36 -2.54 9.94 -14.06
C THR A 36 -3.10 8.54 -13.84
N PHE A 37 -2.53 7.85 -12.87
CA PHE A 37 -2.96 6.54 -12.40
C PHE A 37 -3.74 6.76 -11.11
N ASP A 38 -5.05 6.55 -11.17
CA ASP A 38 -5.92 6.48 -10.00
C ASP A 38 -6.75 5.20 -10.11
N THR A 39 -6.36 4.18 -9.33
CA THR A 39 -7.06 2.89 -9.31
C THR A 39 -7.72 2.66 -7.97
N GLY A 40 -8.97 2.19 -8.03
CA GLY A 40 -9.71 1.67 -6.88
C GLY A 40 -9.39 0.22 -6.56
N ASP A 41 -8.53 -0.44 -7.35
CA ASP A 41 -8.18 -1.85 -7.17
C ASP A 41 -6.99 -2.02 -6.23
N LEU A 42 -6.87 -3.22 -5.67
CA LEU A 42 -5.68 -3.62 -4.93
C LEU A 42 -4.52 -3.84 -5.88
N LEU A 43 -3.35 -3.40 -5.45
CA LEU A 43 -2.10 -3.54 -6.17
C LEU A 43 -1.23 -4.58 -5.49
N SER A 44 -0.51 -5.37 -6.26
CA SER A 44 0.50 -6.29 -5.75
C SER A 44 1.89 -5.75 -6.04
N VAL A 45 2.79 -5.84 -5.08
CA VAL A 45 4.19 -5.46 -5.27
C VAL A 45 4.89 -6.56 -6.05
N GLU A 46 5.30 -6.28 -7.27
CA GLU A 46 5.96 -7.25 -8.16
C GLU A 46 7.48 -7.25 -7.97
N TYR A 47 8.08 -6.08 -7.78
CA TYR A 47 9.51 -5.93 -7.53
C TYR A 47 9.80 -4.58 -6.88
N ILE A 48 11.00 -4.48 -6.32
CA ILE A 48 11.53 -3.26 -5.72
C ILE A 48 12.81 -2.93 -6.45
N THR A 49 12.89 -1.72 -6.99
CA THR A 49 14.11 -1.25 -7.66
C THR A 49 15.20 -0.97 -6.64
N SER A 50 16.47 -1.01 -7.06
CA SER A 50 17.61 -0.71 -6.18
C SER A 50 17.60 0.72 -5.63
N LEU A 51 16.82 1.62 -6.24
CA LEU A 51 16.64 3.00 -5.80
C LEU A 51 15.42 3.19 -4.88
N GLY A 52 14.72 2.10 -4.51
CA GLY A 52 13.57 2.13 -3.60
C GLY A 52 12.20 2.33 -4.26
N GLY A 53 12.14 2.50 -5.58
CA GLY A 53 10.87 2.54 -6.32
C GLY A 53 10.16 1.19 -6.31
N ILE A 54 8.84 1.21 -6.13
CA ILE A 54 7.99 0.02 -5.96
C ILE A 54 7.24 -0.25 -7.26
N GLY A 55 7.54 -1.38 -7.90
CA GLY A 55 6.83 -1.85 -9.08
C GLY A 55 5.52 -2.52 -8.66
N VAL A 56 4.39 -1.93 -9.04
CA VAL A 56 3.06 -2.43 -8.66
C VAL A 56 2.30 -2.99 -9.86
N THR A 57 1.61 -4.11 -9.63
CA THR A 57 0.79 -4.80 -10.64
C THR A 57 -0.67 -4.86 -10.22
N THR A 58 -1.57 -4.86 -11.21
CA THR A 58 -2.98 -5.21 -11.03
C THR A 58 -3.26 -6.41 -11.91
N ASN A 59 -3.78 -7.50 -11.32
CA ASN A 59 -4.10 -8.73 -12.05
C ASN A 59 -2.92 -9.27 -12.90
N GLY A 60 -1.69 -9.14 -12.42
CA GLY A 60 -0.48 -9.62 -13.10
C GLY A 60 0.05 -8.72 -14.22
N VAL A 61 -0.55 -7.55 -14.47
CA VAL A 61 -0.03 -6.55 -15.41
C VAL A 61 0.69 -5.46 -14.62
N ILE A 62 1.96 -5.19 -14.95
CA ILE A 62 2.73 -4.09 -14.33
C ILE A 62 2.07 -2.79 -14.75
N VAL A 63 1.55 -2.05 -13.77
CA VAL A 63 0.82 -0.81 -14.01
C VAL A 63 1.79 0.35 -14.01
N VAL A 64 2.63 0.45 -12.98
CA VAL A 64 3.48 1.62 -12.75
C VAL A 64 4.57 1.32 -11.72
N VAL A 65 5.68 2.07 -11.76
CA VAL A 65 6.66 2.15 -10.67
C VAL A 65 6.38 3.43 -9.90
N VAL A 66 6.10 3.31 -8.61
CA VAL A 66 5.70 4.42 -7.73
C VAL A 66 6.72 4.64 -6.62
N ASP A 67 6.75 5.85 -6.07
CA ASP A 67 7.53 6.13 -4.87
C ASP A 67 6.85 5.48 -3.65
N PRO A 68 7.60 4.91 -2.69
CA PRO A 68 7.04 4.36 -1.46
C PRO A 68 6.18 5.35 -0.67
N THR A 69 6.36 6.66 -0.85
CA THR A 69 5.53 7.71 -0.22
C THR A 69 4.16 7.90 -0.86
N GLU A 70 3.95 7.39 -2.07
CA GLU A 70 2.68 7.51 -2.81
C GLU A 70 1.74 6.30 -2.58
N ILE A 71 2.24 5.26 -1.92
CA ILE A 71 1.50 4.04 -1.61
C ILE A 71 1.49 3.74 -0.12
N ARG A 72 0.51 2.95 0.29
CA ARG A 72 0.45 2.36 1.63
C ARG A 72 0.03 0.90 1.56
N HIS A 73 0.29 0.15 2.61
CA HIS A 73 -0.25 -1.19 2.76
C HIS A 73 -1.78 -1.18 2.71
N ALA A 74 -2.35 -2.18 2.04
CA ALA A 74 -3.80 -2.38 2.06
C ALA A 74 -4.24 -2.77 3.48
N SER A 75 -5.30 -2.14 3.97
CA SER A 75 -5.90 -2.50 5.26
C SER A 75 -6.60 -3.86 5.18
N THR A 76 -6.85 -4.48 6.33
CA THR A 76 -7.57 -5.76 6.40
C THR A 76 -8.96 -5.70 5.74
N LEU A 77 -9.64 -4.55 5.84
CA LEU A 77 -10.92 -4.32 5.17
C LEU A 77 -10.77 -4.21 3.65
N GLU A 78 -9.73 -3.54 3.16
CA GLU A 78 -9.43 -3.46 1.73
C GLU A 78 -9.16 -4.84 1.14
N LEU A 79 -8.36 -5.65 1.83
CA LEU A 79 -8.09 -7.04 1.46
C LEU A 79 -9.37 -7.88 1.43
N LYS A 80 -10.25 -7.70 2.43
CA LYS A 80 -11.53 -8.42 2.52
C LYS A 80 -12.51 -8.02 1.40
N LEU A 81 -12.58 -6.72 1.10
CA LEU A 81 -13.47 -6.18 0.07
C LEU A 81 -12.86 -6.26 -1.35
N LYS A 82 -11.58 -6.64 -1.46
CA LYS A 82 -10.82 -6.70 -2.72
C LYS A 82 -10.81 -5.38 -3.49
N ARG A 83 -10.85 -4.25 -2.77
CA ARG A 83 -10.87 -2.89 -3.34
C ARG A 83 -10.23 -1.89 -2.38
N ARG A 84 -9.71 -0.78 -2.92
CA ARG A 84 -9.27 0.40 -2.17
C ARG A 84 -10.47 1.05 -1.49
N LEU A 85 -10.33 1.35 -0.19
CA LEU A 85 -11.33 2.10 0.56
C LEU A 85 -11.24 3.59 0.21
N THR A 86 -12.40 4.24 0.20
CA THR A 86 -12.47 5.70 0.14
C THR A 86 -11.91 6.33 1.42
N LYS A 87 -11.54 7.62 1.38
CA LYS A 87 -11.06 8.34 2.57
C LYS A 87 -12.06 8.30 3.74
N ALA A 88 -13.36 8.33 3.43
CA ALA A 88 -14.42 8.24 4.45
C ALA A 88 -14.47 6.84 5.11
N GLU A 89 -14.34 5.77 4.31
CA GLU A 89 -14.31 4.41 4.83
C GLU A 89 -13.01 4.13 5.62
N GLN A 90 -11.88 4.70 5.19
CA GLN A 90 -10.61 4.61 5.94
C GLN A 90 -10.74 5.25 7.33
N ALA A 91 -11.31 6.46 7.41
CA ALA A 91 -11.52 7.16 8.68
C ALA A 91 -12.47 6.39 9.63
N LEU A 92 -13.43 5.64 9.08
CA LEU A 92 -14.33 4.79 9.87
C LEU A 92 -13.70 3.45 10.28
N ALA A 93 -12.69 2.98 9.53
CA ALA A 93 -11.94 1.77 9.85
C ALA A 93 -10.91 1.96 10.97
N GLU A 94 -10.51 3.20 11.25
CA GLU A 94 -9.57 3.58 12.32
C GLU A 94 -10.24 3.73 13.70
N VAL A 95 -11.47 3.24 13.88
CA VAL A 95 -12.15 3.30 15.18
C VAL A 95 -11.49 2.29 16.14
N PRO A 96 -10.96 2.75 17.29
CA PRO A 96 -10.15 1.96 18.23
C PRO A 96 -10.90 0.84 18.97
#